data_AF-A0A416VNL0-F1
#
_entry.id   AF-A0A416VNL0-F1
#
_cell.length_a   1.000
_cell.length_b   1.000
_cell.length_c   1.000
_cell.angle_alpha   90.00
_cell.angle_beta   90.00
_cell.angle_gamma   90.00
#
_symmetry.space_group_name_H-M   'P 1'
#
loop_
_entity.id
_entity.type
_entity.pdbx_description
1 polymer ?
#
loop_
_entity_poly.entity_id
_entity_poly.type
_entity_poly.pdbx_seq_one_letter_code
_entity_poly.pdbx_strand_id
1 'polypeptide(L)'
;MEWLDKIKDFPNLIQQEPRYGYLVVAGLLLIWLVGVICGWKWTYSRPGSTGGNFWMNLLGPKTFRFWLGVILAVGIGLSLYLFSISGK
;
A
#
# COMPACT_ATOMS: atom_id res chain seq x y z
N MET A 1 -29.20 8.51 3.64
CA MET A 1 -27.77 8.84 3.58
C MET A 1 -27.14 8.07 2.43
N GLU A 2 -27.32 8.53 1.20
CA GLU A 2 -26.91 7.79 -0.02
C GLU A 2 -25.43 7.40 -0.04
N TRP A 3 -24.58 8.14 0.65
CA TRP A 3 -23.14 7.85 0.69
C TRP A 3 -22.79 6.54 1.43
N LEU A 4 -23.60 6.12 2.42
CA LEU A 4 -23.37 4.86 3.14
C LEU A 4 -23.76 3.66 2.28
N ASP A 5 -24.80 3.83 1.46
CA ASP A 5 -25.28 2.78 0.56
C ASP A 5 -24.24 2.52 -0.54
N LYS A 6 -23.59 3.58 -1.06
CA LYS A 6 -22.44 3.47 -1.97
C LYS A 6 -21.26 2.70 -1.36
N ILE A 7 -21.00 2.83 -0.05
CA ILE A 7 -19.94 2.07 0.63
C ILE A 7 -20.32 0.60 0.75
N LYS A 8 -21.60 0.30 1.03
CA LYS A 8 -22.10 -1.08 1.15
C LYS A 8 -22.07 -1.83 -0.18
N ASP A 9 -22.26 -1.13 -1.30
CA ASP A 9 -22.21 -1.72 -2.64
C ASP A 9 -20.79 -1.87 -3.21
N PHE A 10 -19.79 -1.29 -2.55
CA PHE A 10 -18.40 -1.35 -3.01
C PHE A 10 -17.85 -2.79 -3.20
N PRO A 11 -18.15 -3.78 -2.34
CA PRO A 11 -17.77 -5.17 -2.59
C PRO A 11 -18.39 -5.75 -3.87
N ASN A 12 -19.65 -5.40 -4.16
CA ASN A 12 -20.33 -5.84 -5.38
C ASN A 12 -19.68 -5.20 -6.63
N LEU A 13 -19.25 -3.94 -6.54
CA LEU A 13 -18.51 -3.27 -7.62
C LEU A 13 -17.17 -3.97 -7.93
N ILE A 14 -16.43 -4.42 -6.91
CA ILE A 14 -15.18 -5.17 -7.10
C ILE A 14 -15.46 -6.55 -7.73
N GLN A 15 -16.55 -7.21 -7.35
CA GLN A 15 -16.92 -8.50 -7.95
C GLN A 15 -17.32 -8.36 -9.43
N GLN A 16 -18.01 -7.27 -9.78
CA GLN A 16 -18.43 -7.00 -11.16
C GLN A 16 -17.26 -6.55 -12.04
N GLU A 17 -16.37 -5.70 -11.52
CA GLU A 17 -15.19 -5.22 -12.24
C GLU A 17 -13.94 -5.46 -11.38
N PRO A 18 -13.28 -6.64 -11.51
CA PRO A 18 -12.12 -7.02 -10.70
C PRO A 18 -10.97 -5.99 -10.70
N ARG A 19 -10.90 -5.15 -11.74
CA ARG A 19 -9.93 -4.05 -11.86
C ARG A 19 -9.98 -3.09 -10.67
N TYR A 20 -11.13 -2.88 -10.02
CA TYR A 20 -11.22 -1.97 -8.87
C TYR A 20 -10.40 -2.47 -7.69
N GLY A 21 -10.07 -3.77 -7.65
CA GLY A 21 -9.10 -4.32 -6.72
C GLY A 21 -7.73 -3.63 -6.78
N TYR A 22 -7.30 -3.16 -7.97
CA TYR A 22 -6.06 -2.40 -8.12
C TYR A 22 -6.11 -1.04 -7.41
N LEU A 23 -7.27 -0.38 -7.38
CA LEU A 23 -7.44 0.88 -6.63
C LEU A 23 -7.41 0.64 -5.12
N VAL A 24 -8.00 -0.48 -4.65
CA VAL A 24 -7.90 -0.87 -3.25
C VAL A 24 -6.45 -1.10 -2.85
N VAL A 25 -5.70 -1.85 -3.66
CA VAL A 25 -4.26 -2.08 -3.44
C VAL A 25 -3.49 -0.75 -3.43
N ALA A 26 -3.72 0.12 -4.42
CA ALA A 26 -3.08 1.44 -4.47
C ALA A 26 -3.40 2.28 -3.22
N GLY A 27 -4.65 2.27 -2.74
CA GLY A 27 -5.06 2.97 -1.52
C GLY A 27 -4.37 2.43 -0.26
N LEU A 28 -4.28 1.11 -0.10
CA LEU A 28 -3.57 0.49 1.01
C LEU A 28 -2.07 0.82 1.00
N LEU A 29 -1.45 0.76 -0.19
CA LEU A 29 -0.04 1.12 -0.36
C LEU A 29 0.21 2.61 -0.09
N LEU A 30 -0.72 3.49 -0.45
CA LEU A 30 -0.65 4.92 -0.12
C LEU A 30 -0.71 5.16 1.38
N ILE A 31 -1.63 4.51 2.09
CA ILE A 31 -1.71 4.61 3.56
C ILE A 31 -0.39 4.12 4.19
N TRP A 32 0.16 3.03 3.68
CA TRP A 32 1.43 2.50 4.15
C TRP A 32 2.57 3.49 3.88
N LEU A 33 2.64 4.07 2.68
CA LEU A 33 3.64 5.08 2.31
C LEU A 33 3.58 6.31 3.24
N VAL A 34 2.37 6.81 3.52
CA VAL A 34 2.16 7.90 4.49
C VAL A 34 2.73 7.51 5.84
N GLY A 35 2.45 6.31 6.34
CA GLY A 35 2.99 5.85 7.61
C GLY A 35 4.53 5.74 7.63
N VAL A 36 5.15 5.32 6.52
CA VAL A 36 6.62 5.28 6.37
C VAL A 36 7.21 6.69 6.39
N ILE A 37 6.57 7.65 5.71
CA ILE A 37 6.99 9.06 5.69
C ILE A 37 6.83 9.69 7.08
N CYS A 38 5.67 9.51 7.71
CA CYS A 38 5.36 10.00 9.06
C CYS A 38 6.16 9.31 10.17
N GLY A 39 6.89 8.23 9.88
CA GLY A 39 7.75 7.57 10.86
C GLY A 39 7.01 6.67 11.85
N TRP A 40 5.89 6.10 11.43
CA TRP A 40 5.17 5.13 12.22
C TRP A 40 5.96 3.82 12.28
N LYS A 41 6.53 3.49 13.45
CA LYS A 41 7.42 2.33 13.61
C LYS A 41 6.83 1.01 13.09
N TRP A 42 5.53 0.78 13.24
CA TRP A 42 4.87 -0.45 12.77
C TRP A 42 4.90 -0.62 11.23
N THR A 43 5.18 0.44 10.48
CA THR A 43 5.23 0.40 9.01
C THR A 43 6.57 -0.04 8.44
N TYR A 44 7.64 -0.01 9.22
CA TYR A 44 9.00 -0.35 8.75
C TYR A 44 9.85 -1.09 9.79
N SER A 45 9.31 -1.36 10.98
CA SER A 45 10.01 -2.14 12.01
C SER A 45 9.07 -3.16 12.61
N ARG A 46 9.61 -4.37 12.87
CA ARG A 46 8.86 -5.46 13.48
C ARG A 46 9.22 -5.55 14.97
N PRO A 47 8.28 -5.33 15.90
CA PRO A 47 8.57 -5.47 17.32
C PRO A 47 9.01 -6.90 17.65
N GLY A 48 10.09 -7.06 18.41
CA GLY A 48 10.52 -8.36 18.94
C GLY A 48 11.14 -9.34 17.93
N SER A 49 11.36 -8.96 16.67
CA SER A 49 11.94 -9.85 15.66
C SER A 49 13.28 -9.33 15.14
N THR A 50 14.39 -9.89 15.63
CA THR A 50 15.74 -9.56 15.16
C THR A 50 15.92 -9.93 13.68
N GLY A 51 15.40 -11.09 13.26
CA GLY A 51 15.43 -11.52 11.85
C GLY A 51 14.54 -10.68 10.94
N GLY A 52 13.36 -10.27 11.40
CA GLY A 52 12.45 -9.38 10.65
C GLY A 52 13.00 -7.97 10.45
N ASN A 53 13.97 -7.56 11.28
CA ASN A 53 14.65 -6.28 11.20
C ASN A 53 16.04 -6.37 10.53
N PHE A 54 16.41 -7.51 9.93
CA PHE A 54 17.74 -7.72 9.34
C PHE A 54 18.13 -6.61 8.36
N TRP A 55 17.29 -6.34 7.36
CA TRP A 55 17.54 -5.29 6.36
C TRP A 55 17.60 -3.89 6.97
N MET A 56 16.79 -3.62 7.99
CA MET A 56 16.80 -2.34 8.72
C MET A 56 18.10 -2.18 9.52
N ASN A 57 18.60 -3.26 10.13
CA ASN A 57 19.85 -3.28 10.88
C ASN A 57 21.08 -3.16 9.95
N LEU A 58 21.01 -3.77 8.76
CA LEU A 58 22.09 -3.73 7.77
C LEU A 58 22.21 -2.37 7.07
N LEU A 59 21.09 -1.82 6.59
CA LEU A 59 21.07 -0.58 5.80
C LEU A 59 20.99 0.68 6.68
N GLY A 60 20.59 0.51 7.95
CA GLY A 60 20.24 1.59 8.84
C GLY A 60 18.81 2.11 8.61
N PRO A 61 18.19 2.71 9.64
CA PRO A 61 16.76 3.02 9.64
C PRO A 61 16.37 4.09 8.61
N LYS A 62 17.25 5.04 8.29
CA LYS A 62 16.97 6.09 7.29
C LYS A 62 16.98 5.53 5.87
N THR A 63 18.03 4.81 5.52
CA THR A 63 18.21 4.19 4.20
C THR A 63 17.13 3.15 3.92
N PHE A 64 16.82 2.30 4.91
CA PHE A 64 15.75 1.31 4.79
C PHE A 64 14.39 1.96 4.51
N ARG A 65 14.04 3.02 5.25
CA ARG A 65 12.78 3.76 5.04
C ARG A 65 12.71 4.42 3.67
N PHE A 66 13.81 4.98 3.18
CA PHE A 66 13.87 5.56 1.85
C PHE A 66 13.56 4.52 0.77
N TRP A 67 14.28 3.38 0.77
CA TRP A 67 14.06 2.32 -0.22
C TRP A 67 12.69 1.65 -0.09
N LEU A 68 12.18 1.47 1.12
CA LEU A 68 10.81 1.02 1.34
C LEU A 68 9.81 2.00 0.70
N GLY A 69 10.01 3.31 0.88
CA GLY A 69 9.20 4.33 0.22
C GLY A 69 9.25 4.24 -1.31
N VAL A 70 10.43 4.01 -1.90
CA VAL A 70 10.58 3.80 -3.36
C VAL A 70 9.79 2.57 -3.83
N ILE A 71 9.91 1.44 -3.12
CA ILE A 71 9.17 0.21 -3.46
C ILE A 71 7.66 0.45 -3.39
N LEU A 72 7.18 1.14 -2.36
CA LEU A 72 5.77 1.49 -2.22
C LEU A 72 5.29 2.40 -3.36
N ALA A 73 6.07 3.42 -3.72
CA ALA A 73 5.75 4.30 -4.84
C ALA A 73 5.66 3.54 -6.17
N VAL A 74 6.60 2.61 -6.43
CA VAL A 74 6.57 1.72 -7.59
C VAL A 74 5.32 0.82 -7.56
N GLY A 75 4.99 0.23 -6.41
CA GLY A 75 3.80 -0.60 -6.24
C GLY A 75 2.49 0.15 -6.48
N ILE A 76 2.40 1.41 -6.05
CA ILE A 76 1.27 2.30 -6.35
C ILE A 76 1.19 2.56 -7.85
N GLY A 77 2.31 2.96 -8.48
CA GLY A 77 2.38 3.23 -9.91
C GLY A 77 1.97 2.02 -10.76
N LEU A 78 2.47 0.83 -10.42
CA LEU A 78 2.09 -0.43 -11.08
C LEU A 78 0.61 -0.75 -10.91
N SER A 79 0.07 -0.56 -9.70
CA SER A 79 -1.36 -0.82 -9.44
C SER A 79 -2.24 0.12 -10.28
N LEU A 80 -1.90 1.41 -10.35
CA LEU A 80 -2.61 2.38 -11.19
C LEU A 80 -2.45 2.08 -12.69
N TYR A 81 -1.27 1.64 -13.12
CA TYR A 81 -1.03 1.21 -14.50
C TYR A 81 -1.91 0.01 -14.86
N LEU A 82 -1.94 -1.03 -14.02
CA LEU A 82 -2.80 -2.21 -14.21
C LEU A 82 -4.28 -1.83 -14.26
N PHE A 83 -4.73 -0.93 -13.38
CA PHE A 83 -6.08 -0.38 -13.43
C PHE A 83 -6.39 0.32 -14.77
N SER A 84 -5.42 1.06 -15.31
CA SER A 84 -5.59 1.80 -16.56
C SER A 84 -5.65 0.90 -17.79
N ILE A 85 -4.91 -0.23 -17.81
CA ILE A 85 -4.90 -1.14 -18.96
C ILE A 85 -6.00 -2.20 -18.90
N SER A 86 -6.45 -2.57 -17.69
CA SER A 86 -7.49 -3.59 -17.48
C SER A 86 -8.90 -3.12 -17.83
N GLY A 87 -9.09 -1.83 -18.10
CA GLY A 87 -10.38 -1.25 -18.52
C GLY A 87 -10.52 -1.02 -20.03
N LYS A 88 -9.60 -1.54 -20.83
CA LYS A 88 -9.69 -1.60 -22.30
C LYS A 88 -10.33 -2.92 -22.72
#